data_AF-A0A822RP10-F1
#
_entry.id   AF-A0A822RP10-F1
#
_cell.length_a   1.000
_cell.length_b   1.000
_cell.length_c   1.000
_cell.angle_alpha   90.00
_cell.angle_beta   90.00
_cell.angle_gamma   90.00
#
_symmetry.space_group_name_H-M   'P 1'
#
loop_
_entity.id
_entity.type
_entity.pdbx_description
1 polymer ?
#
loop_
_entity_poly.entity_id
_entity_poly.type
_entity_poly.pdbx_seq_one_letter_code
_entity_poly.pdbx_strand_id
1 'polypeptide(L)'
;MTGRDTRETAQAIAERFNVGQNDARRLVRTESAFFHNQMELLNYEEADIEKYIFVAVLDKRTSRICQEHDNQVYDRDKAVPGVNCPPMHPWCRSTTVGYDEDADYSKLKRRARNPETGKVEYVPADMTYKEWYSKYVAKDVKNEIQDYKKSDKTVSRYNTPKLFSDVSNAWDEIGRGGLSKEQLVDLLESEYELGNFSSDIAKLIGVSSAYIDVSSLATSLVRHGQQYSLDEFMLIKEAVQKPYLILDNSERVEKSIISYVKIPNKDKVIMEAVMVPRDEMLVIHFNKVGIRQVKKNEKNMSTLYKKGK
;
A
#
# COMPACT_ATOMS: atom_id res chain seq x y z
N MET A 1 -18.16 16.94 -20.89
CA MET A 1 -17.92 15.52 -20.55
C MET A 1 -18.28 14.66 -21.76
N THR A 2 -17.41 13.79 -22.28
CA THR A 2 -17.62 13.07 -23.57
C THR A 2 -18.56 11.85 -23.48
N GLY A 3 -19.28 11.66 -22.37
CA GLY A 3 -20.24 10.55 -22.16
C GLY A 3 -19.63 9.16 -21.92
N ARG A 4 -18.30 9.01 -22.02
CA ARG A 4 -17.60 7.73 -21.80
C ARG A 4 -17.50 7.39 -20.32
N ASP A 5 -17.61 6.11 -19.99
CA ASP A 5 -17.35 5.67 -18.61
C ASP A 5 -15.84 5.66 -18.30
N THR A 6 -15.50 5.53 -17.00
CA THR A 6 -14.09 5.55 -16.56
C THR A 6 -13.25 4.41 -17.14
N ARG A 7 -13.86 3.25 -17.44
CA ARG A 7 -13.19 2.08 -18.02
C ARG A 7 -12.90 2.30 -19.50
N GLU A 8 -13.87 2.80 -20.24
CA GLU A 8 -13.72 3.17 -21.66
C GLU A 8 -12.66 4.27 -21.82
N THR A 9 -12.69 5.27 -20.94
CA THR A 9 -11.70 6.36 -20.95
C THR A 9 -10.30 5.83 -20.68
N ALA A 10 -10.13 4.94 -19.70
CA ALA A 10 -8.85 4.30 -19.42
C ALA A 10 -8.36 3.43 -20.58
N GLN A 11 -9.27 2.69 -21.23
CA GLN A 11 -8.95 1.89 -22.40
C GLN A 11 -8.47 2.78 -23.56
N ALA A 12 -9.18 3.87 -23.86
CA ALA A 12 -8.80 4.79 -24.92
C ALA A 12 -7.41 5.43 -24.67
N ILE A 13 -7.08 5.75 -23.41
CA ILE A 13 -5.75 6.24 -23.04
C ILE A 13 -4.69 5.16 -23.23
N ALA A 14 -4.97 3.94 -22.76
CA ALA A 14 -4.05 2.81 -22.90
C ALA A 14 -3.72 2.54 -24.37
N GLU A 15 -4.73 2.54 -25.25
CA GLU A 15 -4.58 2.31 -26.69
C GLU A 15 -3.85 3.47 -27.38
N ARG A 16 -4.24 4.72 -27.10
CA ARG A 16 -3.66 5.90 -27.76
C ARG A 16 -2.18 6.10 -27.41
N PHE A 17 -1.80 5.82 -26.17
CA PHE A 17 -0.44 6.06 -25.68
C PHE A 17 0.38 4.78 -25.54
N ASN A 18 -0.18 3.62 -25.90
CA ASN A 18 0.44 2.30 -25.78
C ASN A 18 1.02 2.03 -24.37
N VAL A 19 0.23 2.34 -23.34
CA VAL A 19 0.60 2.15 -21.92
C VAL A 19 -0.17 1.00 -21.28
N GLY A 20 0.33 0.48 -20.17
CA GLY A 20 -0.33 -0.59 -19.43
C GLY A 20 -1.73 -0.20 -18.95
N GLN A 21 -2.70 -1.12 -19.04
CA GLN A 21 -4.09 -0.88 -18.63
C GLN A 21 -4.23 -0.41 -17.18
N ASN A 22 -3.38 -0.91 -16.27
CA ASN A 22 -3.39 -0.48 -14.88
C ASN A 22 -2.88 0.95 -14.69
N ASP A 23 -1.88 1.37 -15.45
CA ASP A 23 -1.36 2.74 -15.38
C ASP A 23 -2.38 3.74 -15.94
N ALA A 24 -3.01 3.40 -17.07
CA ALA A 24 -4.09 4.20 -17.63
C ALA A 24 -5.29 4.31 -16.68
N ARG A 25 -5.71 3.19 -16.07
CA ARG A 25 -6.80 3.22 -15.08
C ARG A 25 -6.44 4.02 -13.82
N ARG A 26 -5.21 3.88 -13.31
CA ARG A 26 -4.73 4.66 -12.17
C ARG A 26 -4.81 6.16 -12.47
N LEU A 27 -4.36 6.56 -13.66
CA LEU A 27 -4.43 7.94 -14.12
C LEU A 27 -5.88 8.43 -14.17
N VAL A 28 -6.74 7.74 -14.93
CA VAL A 28 -8.15 8.15 -15.09
C VAL A 28 -8.88 8.21 -13.75
N ARG A 29 -8.68 7.23 -12.87
CA ARG A 29 -9.35 7.19 -11.57
C ARG A 29 -8.90 8.35 -10.68
N THR A 30 -7.61 8.61 -10.62
CA THR A 30 -7.04 9.67 -9.78
C THR A 30 -7.48 11.04 -10.28
N GLU A 31 -7.43 11.24 -11.60
CA GLU A 31 -7.88 12.49 -12.23
C GLU A 31 -9.38 12.71 -12.07
N SER A 32 -10.19 11.65 -12.20
CA SER A 32 -11.64 11.74 -11.96
C SER A 32 -11.94 12.10 -10.51
N ALA A 33 -11.20 11.54 -9.55
CA ALA A 33 -11.34 11.89 -8.14
C ALA A 33 -10.91 13.34 -7.88
N PHE A 34 -9.82 13.81 -8.50
CA PHE A 34 -9.39 15.21 -8.45
C PHE A 34 -10.51 16.14 -8.92
N PHE A 35 -11.00 15.97 -10.15
CA PHE A 35 -12.08 16.83 -10.66
C PHE A 35 -13.34 16.78 -9.81
N HIS A 36 -13.74 15.60 -9.30
CA HIS A 36 -14.92 15.50 -8.46
C HIS A 36 -14.78 16.31 -7.17
N ASN A 37 -13.64 16.21 -6.47
CA ASN A 37 -13.41 16.96 -5.24
C ASN A 37 -13.24 18.46 -5.51
N GLN A 38 -12.58 18.85 -6.61
CA GLN A 38 -12.49 20.27 -7.00
C GLN A 38 -13.87 20.87 -7.29
N MET A 39 -14.76 20.12 -7.96
CA MET A 39 -16.12 20.57 -8.22
C MET A 39 -16.95 20.65 -6.94
N GLU A 40 -16.77 19.71 -6.00
CA GLU A 40 -17.39 19.81 -4.68
C GLU A 40 -16.94 21.06 -3.91
N LEU A 41 -15.64 21.40 -3.93
CA LEU A 41 -15.16 22.63 -3.31
C LEU A 41 -15.77 23.90 -3.93
N LEU A 42 -15.98 23.90 -5.26
CA LEU A 42 -16.69 24.99 -5.94
C LEU A 42 -18.17 25.02 -5.56
N ASN A 43 -18.83 23.87 -5.44
CA ASN A 43 -20.21 23.80 -4.95
C ASN A 43 -20.31 24.34 -3.52
N TYR A 44 -19.33 24.07 -2.66
CA TYR A 44 -19.28 24.61 -1.31
C TYR A 44 -19.10 26.12 -1.32
N GLU A 45 -18.25 26.64 -2.21
CA GLU A 45 -18.11 28.08 -2.41
C GLU A 45 -19.42 28.75 -2.84
N GLU A 46 -20.13 28.19 -3.83
CA GLU A 46 -21.41 28.71 -4.31
C GLU A 46 -22.53 28.63 -3.26
N ALA A 47 -22.42 27.68 -2.33
CA ALA A 47 -23.36 27.48 -1.23
C ALA A 47 -22.97 28.22 0.07
N ASP A 48 -21.97 29.11 0.03
CA ASP A 48 -21.43 29.82 1.20
C ASP A 48 -20.97 28.89 2.35
N ILE A 49 -20.51 27.68 2.01
CA ILE A 49 -19.95 26.71 2.95
C ILE A 49 -18.44 26.99 3.11
N GLU A 50 -18.05 27.46 4.30
CA GLU A 50 -16.68 27.85 4.61
C GLU A 50 -15.76 26.67 4.96
N LYS A 51 -16.33 25.53 5.38
CA LYS A 51 -15.58 24.36 5.86
C LYS A 51 -16.10 23.07 5.26
N TYR A 52 -15.24 22.07 5.15
CA TYR A 52 -15.62 20.72 4.72
C TYR A 52 -15.09 19.67 5.69
N ILE A 53 -15.77 18.53 5.72
CA ILE A 53 -15.32 17.33 6.41
C ILE A 53 -14.66 16.42 5.37
N PHE A 54 -13.45 15.93 5.67
CA PHE A 54 -12.82 14.87 4.89
C PHE A 54 -13.45 13.52 5.24
N VAL A 55 -13.96 12.80 4.25
CA VAL A 55 -14.66 11.51 4.43
C VAL A 55 -13.88 10.41 3.74
N ALA A 56 -13.21 9.57 4.54
CA ALA A 56 -12.55 8.38 4.03
C ALA A 56 -13.58 7.28 3.69
N VAL A 57 -13.21 6.36 2.80
CA VAL A 57 -14.00 5.14 2.64
C VAL A 57 -13.82 4.28 3.90
N LEU A 58 -14.88 3.64 4.36
CA LEU A 58 -14.79 2.67 5.45
C LEU A 58 -14.66 1.26 4.87
N ASP A 59 -13.43 0.86 4.54
CA ASP A 59 -13.09 -0.51 4.15
C ASP A 59 -11.63 -0.88 4.46
N LYS A 60 -11.32 -2.19 4.43
CA LYS A 60 -9.98 -2.74 4.70
C LYS A 60 -8.85 -2.20 3.79
N ARG A 61 -9.18 -1.55 2.66
CA ARG A 61 -8.21 -1.01 1.69
C ARG A 61 -8.01 0.50 1.81
N THR A 62 -8.57 1.10 2.85
CA THR A 62 -8.43 2.54 3.08
C THR A 62 -7.02 2.83 3.56
N SER A 63 -6.31 3.75 2.91
CA SER A 63 -4.91 4.05 3.25
C SER A 63 -4.82 4.75 4.61
N ARG A 64 -3.72 4.53 5.35
CA ARG A 64 -3.48 5.19 6.65
C ARG A 64 -3.58 6.73 6.52
N ILE A 65 -3.00 7.30 5.46
CA ILE A 65 -3.16 8.73 5.11
C ILE A 65 -4.64 9.14 5.11
N CYS A 66 -5.51 8.44 4.39
CA CYS A 66 -6.93 8.79 4.38
C CYS A 66 -7.62 8.55 5.74
N GLN A 67 -7.18 7.56 6.51
CA GLN A 67 -7.72 7.29 7.85
C GLN A 67 -7.38 8.43 8.83
N GLU A 68 -6.20 9.03 8.72
CA GLU A 68 -5.77 10.17 9.56
C GLU A 68 -6.61 11.41 9.34
N HIS A 69 -7.05 11.65 8.11
CA HIS A 69 -7.92 12.76 7.76
C HIS A 69 -9.41 12.47 7.98
N ASP A 70 -9.81 11.23 8.25
CA ASP A 70 -11.23 10.88 8.34
C ASP A 70 -11.94 11.67 9.46
N ASN A 71 -13.07 12.29 9.10
CA ASN A 71 -13.87 13.20 9.93
C ASN A 71 -13.15 14.47 10.41
N GLN A 72 -11.97 14.79 9.87
CA GLN A 72 -11.32 16.08 10.14
C GLN A 72 -12.02 17.20 9.36
N VAL A 73 -12.17 18.36 10.02
CA VAL A 73 -12.76 19.57 9.45
C VAL A 73 -11.65 20.50 8.97
N TYR A 74 -11.77 21.00 7.74
CA TYR A 74 -10.82 21.90 7.12
C TYR A 74 -11.52 23.14 6.57
N ASP A 75 -10.80 24.26 6.55
CA ASP A 75 -11.25 25.47 5.85
C ASP A 75 -11.21 25.22 4.34
N ARG A 76 -12.31 25.56 3.65
CA ARG A 76 -12.49 25.33 2.21
C ARG A 76 -11.48 26.09 1.37
N ASP A 77 -11.14 27.32 1.76
CA ASP A 77 -10.16 28.17 1.06
C ASP A 77 -8.70 27.69 1.19
N LYS A 78 -8.42 26.83 2.17
CA LYS A 78 -7.12 26.19 2.40
C LYS A 78 -7.06 24.75 1.87
N ALA A 79 -8.04 24.33 1.08
CA ALA A 79 -8.06 23.01 0.49
C ALA A 79 -6.89 22.83 -0.50
N VAL A 80 -6.03 21.86 -0.23
CA VAL A 80 -4.90 21.47 -1.07
C VAL A 80 -4.98 19.96 -1.34
N PRO A 81 -5.25 19.57 -2.60
CA PRO A 81 -5.25 18.17 -3.01
C PRO A 81 -3.93 17.47 -2.63
N GLY A 82 -4.01 16.31 -2.00
CA GLY A 82 -2.83 15.58 -1.56
C GLY A 82 -2.32 15.94 -0.15
N VAL A 83 -2.86 17.00 0.47
CA VAL A 83 -2.43 17.46 1.81
C VAL A 83 -3.57 17.40 2.82
N ASN A 84 -4.73 17.95 2.49
CA ASN A 84 -5.92 17.95 3.35
C ASN A 84 -7.22 17.77 2.55
N CYS A 85 -7.13 17.64 1.23
CA CYS A 85 -8.26 17.41 0.34
C CYS A 85 -7.98 16.21 -0.57
N PRO A 86 -8.93 15.30 -0.83
CA PRO A 86 -8.73 14.22 -1.79
C PRO A 86 -8.54 14.76 -3.22
N PRO A 87 -7.84 14.02 -4.09
CA PRO A 87 -7.22 12.71 -3.86
C PRO A 87 -5.89 12.82 -3.09
N MET A 88 -5.75 12.02 -2.04
CA MET A 88 -4.52 12.00 -1.20
C MET A 88 -3.40 11.14 -1.80
N HIS A 89 -3.74 10.22 -2.68
CA HIS A 89 -2.81 9.26 -3.26
C HIS A 89 -3.38 8.69 -4.57
N PRO A 90 -2.56 8.02 -5.40
CA PRO A 90 -3.09 7.28 -6.53
C PRO A 90 -4.12 6.24 -6.06
N TRP A 91 -5.22 6.09 -6.81
CA TRP A 91 -6.37 5.26 -6.41
C TRP A 91 -7.13 5.73 -5.17
N CYS A 92 -7.00 7.00 -4.75
CA CYS A 92 -7.82 7.54 -3.67
C CYS A 92 -9.32 7.41 -4.00
N ARG A 93 -10.09 7.09 -2.96
CA ARG A 93 -11.55 6.89 -3.04
C ARG A 93 -12.30 7.74 -2.01
N SER A 94 -11.57 8.51 -1.21
CA SER A 94 -12.11 9.45 -0.25
C SER A 94 -12.77 10.63 -0.98
N THR A 95 -13.65 11.29 -0.27
CA THR A 95 -14.42 12.45 -0.75
C THR A 95 -14.49 13.49 0.35
N THR A 96 -15.12 14.62 0.06
CA THR A 96 -15.49 15.63 1.03
C THR A 96 -17.01 15.73 1.15
N VAL A 97 -17.47 16.32 2.24
CA VAL A 97 -18.84 16.81 2.42
C VAL A 97 -18.79 18.19 3.08
N GLY A 98 -19.78 19.04 2.81
CA GLY A 98 -19.89 20.34 3.48
C GLY A 98 -20.02 20.18 5.00
N TYR A 99 -19.32 21.05 5.74
CA TYR A 99 -19.45 21.17 7.18
C TYR A 99 -20.56 22.18 7.53
N ASP A 100 -21.43 21.78 8.45
CA ASP A 100 -22.51 22.58 9.01
C ASP A 100 -22.43 22.42 10.54
N GLU A 101 -22.26 23.54 11.24
CA GLU A 101 -22.10 23.55 12.69
C GLU A 101 -23.38 23.16 13.45
N ASP A 102 -24.55 23.37 12.82
CA ASP A 102 -25.86 23.06 13.38
C ASP A 102 -26.31 21.62 13.05
N ALA A 103 -25.58 20.93 12.18
CA ALA A 103 -25.91 19.57 11.75
C ALA A 103 -25.53 18.50 12.79
N ASP A 104 -26.49 17.64 13.12
CA ASP A 104 -26.26 16.45 13.92
C ASP A 104 -25.89 15.25 13.03
N TYR A 105 -24.58 15.12 12.75
CA TYR A 105 -24.04 14.06 11.90
C TYR A 105 -24.31 12.63 12.42
N SER A 106 -24.58 12.45 13.71
CA SER A 106 -24.92 11.13 14.28
C SER A 106 -26.25 10.57 13.76
N LYS A 107 -27.15 11.46 13.31
CA LYS A 107 -28.43 11.09 12.68
C LYS A 107 -28.31 10.79 11.19
N LEU A 108 -27.21 11.17 10.57
CA LEU A 108 -26.91 10.89 9.17
C LEU A 108 -26.21 9.54 9.03
N LYS A 109 -26.12 9.05 7.79
CA LYS A 109 -25.46 7.78 7.49
C LYS A 109 -24.43 7.95 6.38
N ARG A 110 -23.29 7.27 6.55
CA ARG A 110 -22.27 7.09 5.51
C ARG A 110 -22.16 5.63 5.10
N ARG A 111 -21.62 5.42 3.90
CA ARG A 111 -21.39 4.08 3.36
C ARG A 111 -20.15 3.46 3.98
N ALA A 112 -20.26 2.20 4.36
CA ALA A 112 -19.15 1.33 4.74
C ALA A 112 -19.19 0.03 3.94
N ARG A 113 -18.05 -0.65 3.81
CA ARG A 113 -17.96 -1.97 3.20
C ARG A 113 -17.89 -3.00 4.30
N ASN A 114 -18.87 -3.90 4.38
CA ASN A 114 -18.82 -5.01 5.34
C ASN A 114 -17.54 -5.85 5.07
N PRO A 115 -16.70 -6.08 6.10
CA PRO A 115 -15.41 -6.74 5.94
C PRO A 115 -15.49 -8.25 5.69
N GLU A 116 -16.61 -8.89 5.99
CA GLU A 116 -16.89 -10.32 5.76
C GLU A 116 -17.58 -10.53 4.41
N THR A 117 -18.70 -9.83 4.19
CA THR A 117 -19.55 -10.06 3.01
C THR A 117 -19.11 -9.27 1.79
N GLY A 118 -18.28 -8.24 1.99
CA GLY A 118 -17.92 -7.31 0.94
C GLY A 118 -19.12 -6.58 0.36
N LYS A 119 -20.25 -6.43 1.06
CA LYS A 119 -21.39 -5.62 0.62
C LYS A 119 -21.34 -4.21 1.21
N VAL A 120 -22.10 -3.28 0.61
CA VAL A 120 -22.24 -1.93 1.15
C VAL A 120 -23.25 -1.95 2.28
N GLU A 121 -22.88 -1.34 3.40
CA GLU A 121 -23.74 -1.09 4.55
C GLU A 121 -23.71 0.39 4.92
N TYR A 122 -24.66 0.80 5.75
CA TYR A 122 -24.79 2.18 6.20
C TYR A 122 -24.56 2.26 7.70
N VAL A 123 -23.59 3.08 8.10
CA VAL A 123 -23.22 3.36 9.49
C VAL A 123 -23.43 4.85 9.78
N PRO A 124 -23.52 5.28 11.06
CA PRO A 124 -23.57 6.70 11.41
C PRO A 124 -22.49 7.51 10.70
N ALA A 125 -22.80 8.73 10.25
CA ALA A 125 -21.87 9.53 9.44
C ALA A 125 -20.64 9.99 10.24
N ASP A 126 -20.83 10.22 11.54
CA ASP A 126 -19.79 10.58 12.51
C ASP A 126 -18.90 9.40 12.94
N MET A 127 -19.24 8.17 12.56
CA MET A 127 -18.39 7.00 12.82
C MET A 127 -17.06 7.16 12.09
N THR A 128 -15.98 7.26 12.86
CA THR A 128 -14.62 7.32 12.35
C THR A 128 -14.16 5.97 11.82
N TYR A 129 -13.15 5.97 10.94
CA TYR A 129 -12.50 4.75 10.49
C TYR A 129 -12.03 3.86 11.65
N LYS A 130 -11.44 4.47 12.69
CA LYS A 130 -10.93 3.74 13.86
C LYS A 130 -12.05 3.00 14.62
N GLU A 131 -13.19 3.64 14.79
CA GLU A 131 -14.36 3.04 15.44
C GLU A 131 -14.98 1.95 14.57
N TRP A 132 -15.14 2.22 13.28
CA TRP A 132 -15.61 1.24 12.31
C TRP A 132 -14.70 0.00 12.32
N TYR A 133 -13.39 0.18 12.22
CA TYR A 133 -12.41 -0.90 12.26
C TYR A 133 -12.49 -1.67 13.58
N SER A 134 -12.56 -0.97 14.71
CA SER A 134 -12.65 -1.61 16.03
C SER A 134 -13.93 -2.44 16.20
N LYS A 135 -15.05 -1.97 15.64
CA LYS A 135 -16.36 -2.59 15.79
C LYS A 135 -16.58 -3.76 14.83
N TYR A 136 -16.13 -3.63 13.58
CA TYR A 136 -16.46 -4.56 12.51
C TYR A 136 -15.27 -5.41 12.04
N VAL A 137 -14.04 -5.02 12.37
CA VAL A 137 -12.84 -5.78 11.99
C VAL A 137 -12.17 -6.38 13.23
N ALA A 138 -11.93 -5.58 14.28
CA ALA A 138 -11.24 -6.07 15.48
C ALA A 138 -12.09 -6.98 16.40
N LYS A 139 -13.43 -6.96 16.27
CA LYS A 139 -14.30 -7.94 16.96
C LYS A 139 -14.11 -9.35 16.41
N ASP A 140 -13.92 -9.48 15.11
CA ASP A 140 -13.63 -10.76 14.46
C ASP A 140 -12.25 -11.25 14.90
N VAL A 141 -11.27 -10.34 14.98
CA VAL A 141 -9.95 -10.63 15.53
C VAL A 141 -10.01 -11.06 17.01
N LYS A 142 -10.90 -10.51 17.85
CA LYS A 142 -11.04 -10.95 19.26
C LYS A 142 -11.63 -12.36 19.41
N ASN A 143 -12.55 -12.76 18.52
CA ASN A 143 -13.10 -14.10 18.48
C ASN A 143 -12.06 -15.11 17.95
N GLU A 144 -11.30 -14.74 16.91
CA GLU A 144 -10.14 -15.51 16.44
C GLU A 144 -9.00 -15.60 17.49
N ILE A 145 -8.77 -14.53 18.27
CA ILE A 145 -7.77 -14.49 19.35
C ILE A 145 -8.16 -15.37 20.55
N GLN A 146 -9.45 -15.58 20.84
CA GLN A 146 -9.85 -16.48 21.94
C GLN A 146 -9.48 -17.93 21.65
N ASP A 147 -9.59 -18.37 20.39
CA ASP A 147 -9.12 -19.69 19.95
C ASP A 147 -7.58 -19.77 19.91
N TYR A 148 -6.90 -18.65 19.63
CA TYR A 148 -5.44 -18.55 19.58
C TYR A 148 -4.75 -18.48 20.95
N LYS A 149 -5.44 -17.99 22.00
CA LYS A 149 -4.87 -17.78 23.36
C LYS A 149 -4.49 -19.06 24.12
N LYS A 150 -4.62 -20.25 23.51
CA LYS A 150 -4.13 -21.53 24.05
C LYS A 150 -2.65 -21.83 23.75
N SER A 151 -1.96 -21.06 22.91
CA SER A 151 -0.54 -21.27 22.62
C SER A 151 0.30 -20.02 22.83
N ASP A 152 0.76 -19.88 24.07
CA ASP A 152 2.04 -19.34 24.57
C ASP A 152 2.65 -18.00 24.12
N LYS A 153 3.29 -17.35 25.10
CA LYS A 153 3.75 -15.94 25.11
C LYS A 153 5.19 -15.74 24.59
N THR A 154 5.42 -14.51 24.12
CA THR A 154 6.70 -13.77 23.91
C THR A 154 7.53 -14.06 22.65
N VAL A 155 7.33 -13.27 21.58
CA VAL A 155 8.29 -12.31 20.96
C VAL A 155 7.51 -11.39 20.00
N SER A 156 7.45 -10.08 20.31
CA SER A 156 7.05 -9.04 19.35
C SER A 156 8.27 -8.63 18.51
N ARG A 157 8.33 -9.06 17.24
CA ARG A 157 9.28 -8.55 16.23
C ARG A 157 8.65 -8.60 14.83
N TYR A 158 7.74 -7.64 14.59
CA TYR A 158 7.15 -7.15 13.33
C TYR A 158 6.96 -8.19 12.22
N ASN A 159 5.70 -8.62 12.04
CA ASN A 159 5.03 -9.59 11.13
C ASN A 159 5.80 -10.59 10.23
N THR A 160 7.12 -10.69 10.30
CA THR A 160 7.96 -11.53 9.43
C THR A 160 7.84 -13.03 9.77
N PRO A 161 7.75 -13.47 11.04
CA PRO A 161 7.51 -14.88 11.34
C PRO A 161 6.20 -15.38 10.74
N LYS A 162 5.16 -14.54 10.76
CA LYS A 162 3.85 -14.83 10.15
C LYS A 162 3.95 -14.85 8.62
N LEU A 163 4.62 -13.87 7.99
CA LEU A 163 4.95 -13.91 6.56
C LEU A 163 5.59 -15.24 6.17
N PHE A 164 6.62 -15.65 6.90
CA PHE A 164 7.35 -16.88 6.60
C PHE A 164 6.50 -18.12 6.85
N SER A 165 5.68 -18.13 7.90
CA SER A 165 4.71 -19.20 8.15
C SER A 165 3.71 -19.34 7.01
N ASP A 166 3.04 -18.25 6.63
CA ASP A 166 1.99 -18.27 5.61
C ASP A 166 2.55 -18.68 4.25
N VAL A 167 3.69 -18.09 3.87
CA VAL A 167 4.36 -18.42 2.61
C VAL A 167 4.93 -19.84 2.61
N SER A 168 5.47 -20.32 3.74
CA SER A 168 5.92 -21.72 3.87
C SER A 168 4.78 -22.71 3.72
N ASN A 169 3.61 -22.41 4.28
CA ASN A 169 2.43 -23.28 4.21
C ASN A 169 1.91 -23.42 2.76
N ALA A 170 2.04 -22.37 1.95
CA ALA A 170 1.64 -22.38 0.54
C ALA A 170 2.79 -22.76 -0.43
N TRP A 171 4.01 -22.98 0.08
CA TRP A 171 5.22 -22.99 -0.76
C TRP A 171 5.23 -24.10 -1.81
N ASP A 172 4.72 -25.29 -1.48
CA ASP A 172 4.67 -26.41 -2.40
C ASP A 172 3.82 -26.11 -3.64
N GLU A 173 2.75 -25.34 -3.48
CA GLU A 173 1.91 -24.93 -4.61
C GLU A 173 2.49 -23.71 -5.35
N ILE A 174 3.06 -22.75 -4.62
CA ILE A 174 3.78 -21.61 -5.20
C ILE A 174 4.93 -22.08 -6.10
N GLY A 175 5.77 -23.00 -5.59
CA GLY A 175 6.93 -23.53 -6.30
C GLY A 175 6.55 -24.35 -7.54
N ARG A 176 5.36 -24.94 -7.54
CA ARG A 176 4.77 -25.61 -8.72
C ARG A 176 4.06 -24.64 -9.67
N GLY A 177 3.89 -23.37 -9.30
CA GLY A 177 3.12 -22.39 -10.05
C GLY A 177 1.61 -22.69 -10.09
N GLY A 178 1.12 -23.43 -9.09
CA GLY A 178 -0.28 -23.88 -9.02
C GLY A 178 -1.26 -22.84 -8.47
N LEU A 179 -0.76 -21.75 -7.89
CA LEU A 179 -1.57 -20.71 -7.27
C LEU A 179 -1.63 -19.45 -8.13
N SER A 180 -2.84 -18.97 -8.39
CA SER A 180 -3.09 -17.66 -8.99
C SER A 180 -2.81 -16.53 -8.00
N LYS A 181 -2.72 -15.30 -8.51
CA LYS A 181 -2.56 -14.12 -7.66
C LYS A 181 -3.73 -13.98 -6.69
N GLU A 182 -4.96 -14.23 -7.16
CA GLU A 182 -6.18 -14.13 -6.37
C GLU A 182 -6.18 -15.15 -5.23
N GLN A 183 -5.83 -16.40 -5.53
CA GLN A 183 -5.71 -17.45 -4.51
C GLN A 183 -4.66 -17.10 -3.45
N LEU A 184 -3.53 -16.53 -3.85
CA LEU A 184 -2.50 -16.07 -2.90
C LEU A 184 -2.97 -14.88 -2.06
N VAL A 185 -3.74 -13.96 -2.63
CA VAL A 185 -4.31 -12.84 -1.87
C VAL A 185 -5.31 -13.33 -0.81
N ASP A 186 -6.04 -14.40 -1.09
CA ASP A 186 -6.98 -14.99 -0.13
C ASP A 186 -6.29 -15.83 0.97
N LEU A 187 -5.09 -16.36 0.69
CA LEU A 187 -4.31 -17.18 1.62
C LEU A 187 -3.38 -16.39 2.55
N LEU A 188 -3.05 -15.15 2.18
CA LEU A 188 -2.03 -14.33 2.84
C LEU A 188 -2.66 -13.13 3.56
N GLU A 189 -1.98 -12.64 4.58
CA GLU A 189 -2.37 -11.42 5.30
C GLU A 189 -2.26 -10.18 4.41
N SER A 190 -3.10 -9.18 4.69
CA SER A 190 -3.17 -7.95 3.90
C SER A 190 -1.84 -7.18 3.79
N GLU A 191 -1.02 -7.21 4.85
CA GLU A 191 0.29 -6.58 4.90
C GLU A 191 1.25 -7.32 5.85
N TYR A 192 2.52 -7.33 5.50
CA TYR A 192 3.59 -7.89 6.31
C TYR A 192 4.69 -6.88 6.54
N GLU A 193 4.94 -6.55 7.80
CA GLU A 193 6.10 -5.76 8.20
C GLU A 193 7.39 -6.59 8.05
N LEU A 194 8.38 -5.99 7.41
CA LEU A 194 9.71 -6.57 7.19
C LEU A 194 10.73 -6.07 8.22
N GLY A 195 10.38 -4.99 8.93
CA GLY A 195 11.09 -4.45 10.07
C GLY A 195 11.71 -3.07 9.80
N ASN A 196 12.61 -2.68 10.69
CA ASN A 196 13.22 -1.35 10.69
C ASN A 196 14.56 -1.35 9.95
N PHE A 197 14.82 -0.26 9.24
CA PHE A 197 16.16 0.06 8.75
C PHE A 197 17.08 0.43 9.92
N SER A 198 18.39 0.26 9.72
CA SER A 198 19.37 0.83 10.65
C SER A 198 19.25 2.36 10.72
N SER A 199 19.68 2.96 11.82
CA SER A 199 19.60 4.43 12.02
C SER A 199 20.26 5.22 10.89
N ASP A 200 21.35 4.70 10.33
CA ASP A 200 22.11 5.40 9.27
C ASP A 200 21.38 5.32 7.94
N ILE A 201 20.81 4.16 7.61
CA ILE A 201 19.99 3.98 6.42
C ILE A 201 18.71 4.81 6.53
N ALA A 202 18.05 4.79 7.69
CA ALA A 202 16.83 5.55 7.92
C ALA A 202 17.02 7.06 7.72
N LYS A 203 18.16 7.62 8.16
CA LYS A 203 18.53 9.03 7.90
C LYS A 203 18.72 9.33 6.41
N LEU A 204 19.29 8.40 5.66
CA LEU A 204 19.56 8.56 4.23
C LEU A 204 18.27 8.51 3.39
N ILE A 205 17.37 7.59 3.72
CA ILE A 205 16.13 7.38 2.95
C ILE A 205 14.94 8.21 3.47
N GLY A 206 15.04 8.75 4.70
CA GLY A 206 13.98 9.53 5.34
C GLY A 206 12.84 8.71 5.93
N VAL A 207 12.99 7.38 6.03
CA VAL A 207 11.95 6.44 6.49
C VAL A 207 12.58 5.37 7.39
N SER A 208 11.90 4.98 8.48
CA SER A 208 12.44 4.08 9.50
C SER A 208 12.17 2.60 9.28
N SER A 209 11.10 2.25 8.57
CA SER A 209 10.58 0.88 8.48
C SER A 209 10.15 0.54 7.06
N ALA A 210 9.96 -0.76 6.82
CA ALA A 210 9.46 -1.28 5.56
C ALA A 210 8.42 -2.39 5.77
N TYR A 211 7.49 -2.47 4.82
CA TYR A 211 6.47 -3.50 4.75
C TYR A 211 6.22 -3.94 3.30
N ILE A 212 5.50 -5.05 3.13
CA ILE A 212 5.02 -5.51 1.84
C ILE A 212 3.52 -5.79 1.93
N ASP A 213 2.75 -5.24 0.99
CA ASP A 213 1.33 -5.53 0.88
C ASP A 213 1.08 -6.86 0.13
N VAL A 214 -0.06 -7.48 0.41
CA VAL A 214 -0.45 -8.78 -0.16
C VAL A 214 -0.47 -8.80 -1.68
N SER A 215 -0.87 -7.70 -2.33
CA SER A 215 -0.94 -7.62 -3.79
C SER A 215 0.45 -7.61 -4.41
N SER A 216 1.39 -6.86 -3.82
CA SER A 216 2.80 -6.81 -4.22
C SER A 216 3.50 -8.15 -3.96
N LEU A 217 3.24 -8.76 -2.80
CA LEU A 217 3.76 -10.09 -2.45
C LEU A 217 3.23 -11.16 -3.40
N ALA A 218 1.92 -11.28 -3.58
CA ALA A 218 1.30 -12.26 -4.47
C ALA A 218 1.78 -12.08 -5.92
N THR A 219 1.91 -10.85 -6.39
CA THR A 219 2.47 -10.58 -7.75
C THR A 219 3.90 -11.08 -7.87
N SER A 220 4.74 -10.85 -6.85
CA SER A 220 6.13 -11.32 -6.84
C SER A 220 6.19 -12.85 -6.79
N LEU A 221 5.39 -13.50 -5.94
CA LEU A 221 5.31 -14.95 -5.81
C LEU A 221 4.83 -15.62 -7.11
N VAL A 222 3.82 -15.09 -7.79
CA VAL A 222 3.37 -15.64 -9.08
C VAL A 222 4.45 -15.50 -10.16
N ARG A 223 5.13 -14.35 -10.23
CA ARG A 223 6.11 -14.08 -11.29
C ARG A 223 7.46 -14.75 -11.06
N HIS A 224 7.88 -14.86 -9.81
CA HIS A 224 9.24 -15.25 -9.44
C HIS A 224 9.29 -16.43 -8.47
N GLY A 225 8.16 -16.93 -7.95
CA GLY A 225 8.08 -18.03 -6.99
C GLY A 225 8.83 -19.29 -7.40
N GLN A 226 8.82 -19.59 -8.69
CA GLN A 226 9.52 -20.74 -9.27
C GLN A 226 11.04 -20.51 -9.46
N GLN A 227 11.51 -19.27 -9.28
CA GLN A 227 12.90 -18.87 -9.54
C GLN A 227 13.78 -18.90 -8.29
N TYR A 228 13.21 -19.11 -7.09
CA TYR A 228 13.93 -19.15 -5.83
C TYR A 228 13.46 -20.29 -4.92
N SER A 229 14.34 -20.75 -4.02
CA SER A 229 13.94 -21.61 -2.90
C SER A 229 13.26 -20.80 -1.79
N LEU A 230 12.59 -21.48 -0.86
CA LEU A 230 11.97 -20.83 0.30
C LEU A 230 13.00 -20.01 1.10
N ASP A 231 14.17 -20.59 1.36
CA ASP A 231 15.28 -19.91 2.07
C ASP A 231 15.75 -18.65 1.34
N GLU A 232 15.80 -18.69 0.01
CA GLU A 232 16.16 -17.52 -0.79
C GLU A 232 15.07 -16.45 -0.70
N PHE A 233 13.79 -16.82 -0.73
CA PHE A 233 12.69 -15.88 -0.54
C PHE A 233 12.74 -15.19 0.83
N MET A 234 13.05 -15.93 1.90
CA MET A 234 13.15 -15.37 3.25
C MET A 234 14.21 -14.25 3.39
N LEU A 235 15.14 -14.12 2.43
CA LEU A 235 16.08 -12.99 2.37
C LEU A 235 15.38 -11.63 2.13
N ILE A 236 14.08 -11.60 1.84
CA ILE A 236 13.28 -10.37 1.75
C ILE A 236 13.40 -9.50 3.01
N LYS A 237 13.49 -10.14 4.19
CA LYS A 237 13.73 -9.43 5.45
C LYS A 237 15.11 -8.77 5.50
N GLU A 238 16.12 -9.46 5.00
CA GLU A 238 17.50 -8.97 4.99
C GLU A 238 17.67 -7.80 4.00
N ALA A 239 16.78 -7.66 3.02
CA ALA A 239 16.77 -6.50 2.11
C ALA A 239 16.43 -5.19 2.83
N VAL A 240 15.79 -5.28 3.98
CA VAL A 240 15.48 -4.14 4.84
C VAL A 240 16.52 -4.04 5.95
N GLN A 241 16.77 -5.15 6.64
CA GLN A 241 17.51 -5.13 7.90
C GLN A 241 19.03 -5.17 7.73
N LYS A 242 19.54 -5.86 6.70
CA LYS A 242 20.98 -6.00 6.45
C LYS A 242 21.31 -5.97 4.94
N PRO A 243 20.92 -4.89 4.24
CA PRO A 243 21.21 -4.78 2.82
C PRO A 243 22.72 -4.80 2.56
N TYR A 244 23.10 -5.26 1.38
CA TYR A 244 24.48 -5.19 0.87
C TYR A 244 24.73 -3.87 0.12
N LEU A 245 23.74 -3.39 -0.62
CA LEU A 245 23.80 -2.18 -1.44
C LEU A 245 22.40 -1.58 -1.54
N ILE A 246 22.27 -0.27 -1.41
CA ILE A 246 21.05 0.49 -1.71
C ILE A 246 21.40 1.55 -2.75
N LEU A 247 20.65 1.58 -3.84
CA LEU A 247 20.74 2.58 -4.90
C LEU A 247 19.50 3.46 -4.92
N ASP A 248 19.69 4.74 -5.25
CA ASP A 248 18.61 5.69 -5.50
C ASP A 248 17.95 5.39 -6.85
N ASN A 249 16.63 5.22 -6.84
CA ASN A 249 15.81 4.93 -8.01
C ASN A 249 14.79 6.05 -8.29
N SER A 250 15.06 7.26 -7.78
CA SER A 250 14.23 8.45 -7.93
C SER A 250 13.96 8.84 -9.38
N GLU A 251 14.86 8.53 -10.32
CA GLU A 251 14.63 8.75 -11.76
C GLU A 251 13.43 7.97 -12.31
N ARG A 252 13.11 6.80 -11.72
CA ARG A 252 11.97 5.98 -12.15
C ARG A 252 10.70 6.28 -11.36
N VAL A 253 10.85 6.36 -10.04
CA VAL A 253 9.76 6.70 -9.10
C VAL A 253 10.39 7.55 -8.02
N GLU A 254 9.87 8.76 -7.83
CA GLU A 254 10.41 9.73 -6.88
C GLU A 254 10.68 9.10 -5.50
N LYS A 255 11.89 9.33 -4.97
CA LYS A 255 12.36 8.84 -3.66
C LYS A 255 12.30 7.31 -3.48
N SER A 256 12.13 6.54 -4.55
CA SER A 256 12.22 5.07 -4.50
C SER A 256 13.66 4.60 -4.44
N ILE A 257 13.88 3.41 -3.91
CA ILE A 257 15.19 2.79 -3.78
C ILE A 257 15.18 1.37 -4.35
N ILE A 258 16.37 0.88 -4.69
CA ILE A 258 16.61 -0.54 -4.94
C ILE A 258 17.58 -1.05 -3.88
N SER A 259 17.14 -2.03 -3.11
CA SER A 259 17.94 -2.70 -2.10
C SER A 259 18.39 -4.08 -2.58
N TYR A 260 19.65 -4.41 -2.35
CA TYR A 260 20.25 -5.67 -2.77
C TYR A 260 20.75 -6.50 -1.59
N VAL A 261 20.55 -7.82 -1.64
CA VAL A 261 21.04 -8.78 -0.64
C VAL A 261 21.81 -9.92 -1.30
N LYS A 262 23.01 -10.21 -0.80
CA LYS A 262 23.77 -11.38 -1.26
C LYS A 262 23.06 -12.67 -0.87
N ILE A 263 22.92 -13.57 -1.83
CA ILE A 263 22.37 -14.90 -1.57
C ILE A 263 23.51 -15.80 -1.06
N PRO A 264 23.39 -16.47 0.09
CA PRO A 264 24.41 -17.38 0.60
C PRO A 264 24.81 -18.43 -0.45
N ASN A 265 26.12 -18.69 -0.57
CA ASN A 265 26.69 -19.67 -1.49
C ASN A 265 26.40 -19.41 -2.99
N LYS A 266 25.99 -18.20 -3.38
CA LYS A 266 25.76 -17.81 -4.78
C LYS A 266 26.40 -16.47 -5.12
N ASP A 267 27.50 -16.51 -5.88
CA ASP A 267 28.25 -15.29 -6.23
C ASP A 267 27.75 -14.57 -7.50
N LYS A 268 27.00 -15.27 -8.35
CA LYS A 268 26.55 -14.76 -9.66
C LYS A 268 25.17 -14.12 -9.64
N VAL A 269 24.40 -14.35 -8.58
CA VAL A 269 23.03 -13.86 -8.43
C VAL A 269 22.88 -13.15 -7.10
N ILE A 270 22.08 -12.10 -7.08
CA ILE A 270 21.75 -11.33 -5.90
C ILE A 270 20.24 -11.26 -5.80
N MET A 271 19.74 -11.03 -4.60
CA MET A 271 18.35 -10.66 -4.40
C MET A 271 18.19 -9.15 -4.52
N GLU A 272 17.14 -8.71 -5.21
CA GLU A 272 16.77 -7.32 -5.43
C GLU A 272 15.37 -7.08 -4.86
N ALA A 273 15.23 -5.99 -4.11
CA ALA A 273 13.96 -5.49 -3.59
C ALA A 273 13.79 -4.03 -4.03
N VAL A 274 12.75 -3.75 -4.81
CA VAL A 274 12.40 -2.38 -5.20
C VAL A 274 11.39 -1.85 -4.21
N MET A 275 11.70 -0.70 -3.61
CA MET A 275 10.89 -0.12 -2.55
C MET A 275 10.52 1.32 -2.90
N VAL A 276 9.26 1.68 -2.71
CA VAL A 276 8.74 3.03 -2.96
C VAL A 276 8.33 3.66 -1.64
N PRO A 277 8.53 4.98 -1.49
CA PRO A 277 8.22 5.68 -0.26
C PRO A 277 6.70 5.85 -0.11
N ARG A 278 6.20 5.48 1.07
CA ARG A 278 4.88 5.79 1.63
C ARG A 278 5.12 6.31 3.06
N ASP A 279 4.20 6.07 3.99
CA ASP A 279 4.41 6.30 5.43
C ASP A 279 5.57 5.42 5.96
N GLU A 280 5.74 4.25 5.34
CA GLU A 280 6.88 3.36 5.46
C GLU A 280 7.39 3.00 4.05
N MET A 281 8.54 2.32 3.94
CA MET A 281 9.00 1.83 2.63
C MET A 281 8.15 0.64 2.20
N LEU A 282 7.36 0.82 1.14
CA LEU A 282 6.58 -0.26 0.55
C LEU A 282 7.45 -1.04 -0.43
N VAL A 283 7.67 -2.33 -0.17
CA VAL A 283 8.30 -3.25 -1.11
C VAL A 283 7.29 -3.62 -2.20
N ILE A 284 7.48 -3.11 -3.41
CA ILE A 284 6.56 -3.36 -4.53
C ILE A 284 6.98 -4.55 -5.39
N HIS A 285 8.25 -4.95 -5.31
CA HIS A 285 8.82 -5.98 -6.15
C HIS A 285 10.02 -6.64 -5.47
N PHE A 286 10.11 -7.97 -5.59
CA PHE A 286 11.21 -8.76 -5.06
C PHE A 286 11.58 -9.89 -6.02
N ASN A 287 12.83 -9.94 -6.47
CA ASN A 287 13.30 -10.95 -7.40
C ASN A 287 14.81 -11.22 -7.33
N LYS A 288 15.26 -12.24 -8.06
CA LYS A 288 16.66 -12.59 -8.21
C LYS A 288 17.22 -12.00 -9.49
N VAL A 289 18.32 -11.26 -9.41
CA VAL A 289 19.00 -10.65 -10.56
C VAL A 289 20.47 -11.04 -10.64
N GLY A 290 21.04 -11.02 -11.85
CA GLY A 290 22.45 -11.35 -12.05
C GLY A 290 23.37 -10.24 -11.54
N ILE A 291 24.53 -10.60 -10.99
CA ILE A 291 25.51 -9.64 -10.44
C ILE A 291 26.01 -8.63 -11.48
N ARG A 292 25.98 -8.98 -12.77
CA ARG A 292 26.30 -8.06 -13.87
C ARG A 292 25.31 -6.89 -13.97
N GLN A 293 24.02 -7.15 -13.74
CA GLN A 293 22.98 -6.11 -13.72
C GLN A 293 23.19 -5.16 -12.55
N VAL A 294 23.50 -5.70 -11.36
CA VAL A 294 23.80 -4.91 -10.16
C VAL A 294 24.97 -3.95 -10.43
N LYS A 295 26.07 -4.45 -11.00
CA LYS A 295 27.24 -3.63 -11.35
C LYS A 295 26.92 -2.55 -12.39
N LYS A 296 25.98 -2.81 -13.30
CA LYS A 296 25.51 -1.82 -14.27
C LYS A 296 24.69 -0.74 -13.58
N ASN A 297 23.76 -1.13 -12.71
CA ASN A 297 22.95 -0.19 -11.93
C ASN A 297 23.82 0.67 -11.00
N GLU A 298 24.78 0.06 -10.29
CA GLU A 298 25.71 0.78 -9.40
C GLU A 298 26.55 1.83 -10.14
N LYS A 299 26.84 1.63 -11.44
CA LYS A 299 27.54 2.64 -12.26
C LYS A 299 26.65 3.77 -12.74
N ASN A 300 25.36 3.50 -12.92
CA ASN A 300 24.42 4.40 -13.57
C ASN A 300 23.51 5.14 -12.58
N MET A 301 23.45 4.70 -11.33
CA MET A 301 22.54 5.22 -10.29
C MET A 301 23.36 5.68 -9.08
N SER A 302 22.83 6.67 -8.36
CA SER A 302 23.46 7.15 -7.12
C SER A 302 23.44 6.06 -6.04
N THR A 303 24.59 5.81 -5.42
CA THR A 303 24.68 4.85 -4.31
C THR A 303 24.33 5.53 -3.00
N LEU A 304 23.28 5.06 -2.33
CA LEU A 304 22.86 5.57 -1.02
C LEU A 304 23.59 4.84 0.12
N TYR A 305 23.75 3.53 0.01
CA TYR A 305 24.40 2.70 1.03
C TYR A 305 25.15 1.54 0.39
N LYS A 306 26.34 1.19 0.91
CA LYS A 306 27.07 -0.01 0.50
C LYS A 306 27.82 -0.62 1.70
N LYS A 307 27.53 -1.88 2.01
CA LYS A 307 28.14 -2.60 3.13
C LYS A 307 29.65 -2.73 2.93
N GLY A 308 30.44 -2.16 3.84
CA GLY A 308 31.91 -2.23 3.85
C GLY A 308 32.63 -0.99 3.30
N LYS A 309 31.92 0.09 2.99
CA LYS A 309 32.44 1.45 2.90
C LYS A 309 31.79 2.30 3.99
#